data_AF-A0A2E3NH53-F1
#
_entry.id   AF-A0A2E3NH53-F1
#
_cell.length_a   1.000
_cell.length_b   1.000
_cell.length_c   1.000
_cell.angle_alpha   90.00
_cell.angle_beta   90.00
_cell.angle_gamma   90.00
#
_symmetry.space_group_name_H-M   'P 1'
#
loop_
_entity.id
_entity.type
_entity.pdbx_description
1 polymer ?
#
loop_
_entity_poly.entity_id
_entity_poly.type
_entity_poly.pdbx_seq_one_letter_code
_entity_poly.pdbx_strand_id
1 'polypeptide(L)'
;LTTRLFLAFGVAFELPLFVFFLSITGIVSAKQLFSATPYAVLIVFIVGAMLTPPDPVSQIFLAVPLIVLYLAGVGVAWLFDPARREAKRAGSAVAKSDG
;
A
#
# COMPACT_ATOMS: atom_id res chain seq x y z
N LEU A 1 -28.12 -8.13 -1.64
CA LEU A 1 -26.87 -8.14 -0.83
C LEU A 1 -25.65 -8.30 -1.74
N THR A 2 -25.65 -9.32 -2.60
CA THR A 2 -24.54 -9.67 -3.50
C THR A 2 -24.08 -8.53 -4.43
N THR A 3 -24.99 -7.81 -5.08
CA THR A 3 -24.62 -6.69 -5.98
C THR A 3 -23.93 -5.53 -5.25
N ARG A 4 -24.33 -5.25 -4.00
CA ARG A 4 -23.74 -4.18 -3.18
C ARG A 4 -22.32 -4.54 -2.74
N LEU A 5 -22.07 -5.82 -2.46
CA LEU A 5 -20.75 -6.33 -2.09
C LEU A 5 -19.75 -6.22 -3.26
N PHE A 6 -20.15 -6.60 -4.48
CA PHE A 6 -19.29 -6.47 -5.66
C PHE A 6 -18.96 -5.02 -6.00
N LEU A 7 -19.95 -4.12 -5.93
CA LEU A 7 -19.74 -2.68 -6.13
C LEU A 7 -18.74 -2.12 -5.12
N ALA A 8 -18.94 -2.43 -3.84
CA ALA A 8 -18.08 -1.91 -2.80
C ALA A 8 -16.67 -2.54 -2.79
N PHE A 9 -16.55 -3.80 -3.22
CA PHE A 9 -15.25 -4.41 -3.47
C PHE A 9 -14.50 -3.68 -4.57
N GLY A 10 -15.17 -3.34 -5.68
CA GLY A 10 -14.57 -2.54 -6.77
C GLY A 10 -14.07 -1.18 -6.29
N VAL A 11 -14.88 -0.45 -5.51
CA VAL A 11 -14.50 0.84 -4.93
C VAL A 11 -13.36 0.69 -3.91
N ALA A 12 -13.40 -0.34 -3.06
CA ALA A 12 -12.33 -0.61 -2.10
C ALA A 12 -11.01 -0.99 -2.80
N PHE A 13 -11.08 -1.64 -3.97
CA PHE A 13 -9.91 -2.02 -4.77
C PHE A 13 -9.26 -0.84 -5.51
N GLU A 14 -10.02 0.24 -5.73
CA GLU A 14 -9.50 1.48 -6.31
C GLU A 14 -8.48 2.15 -5.39
N LEU A 15 -8.66 2.09 -4.06
CA LEU A 15 -7.74 2.69 -3.09
C LEU A 15 -6.32 2.08 -3.13
N PRO A 16 -6.12 0.74 -3.06
CA PRO A 16 -4.81 0.12 -3.27
C PRO A 16 -4.19 0.44 -4.64
N LEU A 17 -5.00 0.46 -5.71
CA LEU A 17 -4.55 0.80 -7.05
C LEU A 17 -4.06 2.25 -7.16
N PHE A 18 -4.75 3.18 -6.49
CA PHE A 18 -4.36 4.58 -6.43
C PHE A 18 -3.03 4.74 -5.70
N VAL A 19 -2.87 4.09 -4.54
CA VAL A 19 -1.62 4.08 -3.78
C VAL A 19 -0.47 3.45 -4.59
N PHE A 20 -0.75 2.36 -5.31
CA PHE A 20 0.20 1.75 -6.24
C PHE A 20 0.65 2.74 -7.31
N PHE A 21 -0.28 3.46 -7.94
CA PHE A 21 0.05 4.45 -8.97
C PHE A 21 0.84 5.65 -8.44
N LEU A 22 0.51 6.12 -7.24
CA LEU A 22 1.26 7.17 -6.54
C LEU A 22 2.69 6.72 -6.18
N SER A 23 2.85 5.42 -5.92
CA SER A 23 4.16 4.82 -5.67
C SER A 23 5.00 4.75 -6.94
N ILE A 24 4.44 4.34 -8.09
CA ILE A 24 5.24 4.23 -9.34
C ILE A 24 5.68 5.59 -9.88
N THR A 25 4.88 6.63 -9.63
CA THR A 25 5.16 8.01 -10.04
C THR A 25 6.18 8.69 -9.13
N GLY A 26 6.60 8.04 -8.03
CA GLY A 26 7.54 8.59 -7.06
C GLY A 26 6.96 9.67 -6.14
N ILE A 27 5.63 9.88 -6.17
CA ILE A 27 4.94 10.87 -5.33
C ILE A 27 4.96 10.43 -3.87
N VAL A 28 4.90 9.12 -3.60
CA VAL A 28 4.88 8.57 -2.25
C VAL A 28 6.03 7.58 -2.07
N SER A 29 6.84 7.81 -1.03
CA SER A 29 7.98 6.95 -0.72
C SER A 29 7.55 5.61 -0.12
N ALA A 30 8.40 4.59 -0.25
CA ALA A 30 8.17 3.30 0.37
C ALA A 30 8.03 3.40 1.90
N LYS A 31 8.77 4.33 2.52
CA LYS A 31 8.70 4.58 3.97
C LYS A 31 7.33 5.11 4.40
N GLN A 32 6.74 6.01 3.62
CA GLN A 32 5.39 6.53 3.89
C GLN A 32 4.34 5.43 3.72
N LEU A 33 4.45 4.60 2.68
CA LEU A 33 3.58 3.44 2.49
C LEU A 33 3.72 2.44 3.66
N PHE A 34 4.93 2.11 4.09
CA PHE A 34 5.13 1.22 5.24
C PHE A 34 4.49 1.74 6.52
N SER A 35 4.60 3.06 6.79
CA SER A 35 3.95 3.67 7.96
C SER A 35 2.42 3.75 7.83
N ALA A 36 1.90 3.79 6.60
CA ALA A 36 0.46 3.86 6.32
C ALA A 36 -0.22 2.47 6.27
N THR A 37 0.55 1.38 6.25
CA THR A 37 0.05 0.00 6.18
C THR A 37 -0.99 -0.35 7.26
N PRO A 38 -0.75 -0.08 8.56
CA PRO A 38 -1.74 -0.39 9.60
C PRO A 38 -3.04 0.41 9.43
N TYR A 39 -2.97 1.65 8.92
CA TYR A 39 -4.17 2.44 8.62
C TYR A 39 -4.95 1.87 7.43
N ALA A 40 -4.25 1.41 6.38
CA ALA A 40 -4.87 0.76 5.24
C ALA A 40 -5.59 -0.55 5.66
N VAL A 41 -4.94 -1.38 6.48
CA VAL A 41 -5.55 -2.60 7.02
C VAL A 41 -6.78 -2.27 7.86
N LEU A 42 -6.71 -1.27 8.74
CA LEU A 42 -7.84 -0.84 9.55
C LEU A 42 -9.03 -0.36 8.70
N ILE A 43 -8.78 0.45 7.67
CA ILE A 43 -9.83 0.94 6.75
C ILE A 43 -10.49 -0.24 6.03
N VAL A 44 -9.70 -1.19 5.52
CA VAL A 44 -10.23 -2.39 4.85
C VAL A 44 -11.11 -3.21 5.79
N PHE A 45 -10.73 -3.36 7.06
CA PHE A 45 -11.55 -4.05 8.05
C PHE A 45 -12.83 -3.30 8.40
N ILE A 46 -12.79 -1.97 8.54
CA ILE A 46 -13.98 -1.14 8.80
C ILE A 46 -14.95 -1.21 7.62
N VAL A 47 -14.44 -1.05 6.40
CA VAL A 47 -15.23 -1.14 5.17
C VAL A 47 -15.84 -2.54 5.04
N GLY A 48 -15.03 -3.59 5.25
CA GLY A 48 -15.51 -4.98 5.29
C GLY A 48 -16.63 -5.19 6.30
N ALA A 49 -16.47 -4.72 7.54
CA ALA A 49 -17.48 -4.84 8.59
C ALA A 49 -18.78 -4.07 8.31
N MET A 50 -18.74 -3.00 7.51
CA MET A 50 -19.94 -2.30 7.05
C MET A 50 -20.66 -3.03 5.91
N LEU A 51 -19.93 -3.81 5.12
CA LEU A 51 -20.42 -4.39 3.87
C LEU A 51 -20.88 -5.84 4.00
N THR A 52 -20.17 -6.62 4.81
CA THR A 52 -20.57 -7.96 5.21
C THR A 52 -21.23 -7.89 6.59
N PRO A 53 -22.27 -8.69 6.88
CA PRO A 53 -22.66 -8.96 8.26
C PRO A 53 -21.43 -9.47 9.06
N PRO A 54 -21.47 -9.53 10.41
CA PRO A 54 -20.32 -9.89 11.25
C PRO A 54 -19.91 -11.37 11.06
N ASP A 55 -19.38 -11.69 9.89
CA ASP A 55 -18.79 -12.96 9.49
C ASP A 55 -17.28 -12.75 9.31
N PRO A 56 -16.48 -13.10 10.33
CA PRO A 56 -15.03 -12.94 10.29
C PRO A 56 -14.37 -13.65 9.12
N VAL A 57 -14.94 -14.76 8.64
CA VAL A 57 -14.35 -15.56 7.56
C VAL A 57 -14.46 -14.81 6.24
N SER A 58 -15.66 -14.37 5.87
CA SER A 58 -15.86 -13.57 4.65
C SER A 58 -15.08 -12.26 4.69
N GLN A 59 -14.96 -11.63 5.86
CA GLN A 59 -14.21 -10.39 6.03
C GLN A 59 -12.71 -10.58 5.80
N ILE A 60 -12.12 -11.67 6.29
CA ILE A 60 -10.71 -12.00 6.04
C ILE A 60 -10.50 -12.35 4.56
N PHE A 61 -11.39 -13.16 3.96
CA PHE A 61 -11.33 -13.49 2.53
C PHE A 61 -11.36 -12.25 1.62
N LEU A 62 -12.10 -11.21 2.02
CA LEU A 62 -12.16 -9.93 1.32
C LEU A 62 -10.91 -9.06 1.59
N ALA A 63 -10.41 -9.06 2.82
CA ALA A 63 -9.26 -8.26 3.21
C ALA A 63 -7.94 -8.75 2.60
N VAL A 64 -7.75 -10.07 2.49
CA VAL A 64 -6.53 -10.69 1.94
C VAL A 64 -6.13 -10.11 0.57
N PRO A 65 -7.00 -10.12 -0.48
CA PRO A 65 -6.61 -9.59 -1.79
C PRO A 65 -6.30 -8.09 -1.76
N LEU A 66 -7.00 -7.29 -0.95
CA LEU A 66 -6.74 -5.85 -0.82
C LEU A 66 -5.38 -5.58 -0.16
N ILE A 67 -5.04 -6.34 0.88
CA ILE A 67 -3.75 -6.25 1.57
C ILE A 67 -2.62 -6.68 0.64
N VAL A 68 -2.80 -7.76 -0.12
CA VAL A 68 -1.81 -8.23 -1.11
C VAL A 68 -1.54 -7.16 -2.16
N LEU A 69 -2.59 -6.51 -2.68
CA LEU A 69 -2.43 -5.43 -3.66
C LEU A 69 -1.66 -4.24 -3.09
N TYR A 70 -2.00 -3.87 -1.85
CA TYR A 70 -1.31 -2.80 -1.14
C TYR A 70 0.17 -3.12 -0.93
N LEU A 71 0.50 -4.33 -0.48
CA LEU A 71 1.87 -4.80 -0.31
C LEU A 71 2.64 -4.86 -1.63
N ALA A 72 1.99 -5.23 -2.73
CA ALA A 72 2.60 -5.16 -4.05
C ALA A 72 2.98 -3.71 -4.42
N GLY A 73 2.11 -2.74 -4.12
CA GLY A 73 2.42 -1.31 -4.26
C GLY A 73 3.56 -0.84 -3.38
N VAL A 74 3.61 -1.27 -2.12
CA VAL A 74 4.74 -0.99 -1.22
C VAL A 74 6.04 -1.57 -1.79
N GLY A 75 6.01 -2.79 -2.33
CA GLY A 75 7.16 -3.46 -2.93
C GLY A 75 7.67 -2.76 -4.18
N VAL A 76 6.78 -2.28 -5.05
CA VAL A 76 7.14 -1.47 -6.21
C VAL A 76 7.68 -0.11 -5.78
N ALA A 77 7.06 0.56 -4.81
CA ALA A 77 7.60 1.80 -4.22
C ALA A 77 9.03 1.61 -3.75
N TRP A 78 9.30 0.49 -3.08
CA TRP A 78 10.62 0.16 -2.55
C TRP A 78 11.64 -0.12 -3.64
N LEU A 79 11.24 -0.77 -4.73
CA LEU A 79 12.12 -1.04 -5.88
C LEU A 79 12.44 0.23 -6.68
N PHE A 80 11.45 1.12 -6.81
CA PHE A 80 11.56 2.36 -7.59
C PHE A 80 12.00 3.57 -6.77
N ASP A 81 12.14 3.46 -5.45
CA ASP A 81 12.47 4.58 -4.54
C ASP A 81 13.78 5.29 -4.96
N PRO A 82 13.70 6.50 -5.54
CA PRO A 82 14.87 7.26 -5.95
C PRO A 82 15.65 7.80 -4.75
N ALA A 83 15.04 7.93 -3.57
CA ALA A 83 15.68 8.48 -2.37
C ALA A 83 16.79 7.56 -1.84
N ARG A 84 16.74 6.26 -2.15
CA ARG A 84 17.86 5.34 -1.91
C ARG A 84 19.06 5.60 -2.82
N ARG A 85 18.84 6.21 -3.99
CA ARG A 85 19.91 6.59 -4.94
C ARG A 85 20.63 7.85 -4.46
N GLU A 86 19.94 8.79 -3.82
CA GLU A 86 20.55 10.02 -3.28
C GLU A 86 21.24 9.78 -1.92
N ALA A 87 20.65 9.03 -0.99
CA ALA A 87 21.30 8.70 0.28
C ALA A 87 22.58 7.87 0.08
N LYS A 88 22.62 6.97 -0.92
CA LYS A 88 23.86 6.28 -1.32
C LYS A 88 24.86 7.21 -2.01
N ARG A 89 24.42 8.18 -2.82
CA ARG A 89 25.32 9.14 -3.50
C ARG A 89 25.95 10.13 -2.53
N ALA A 90 25.19 10.62 -1.54
CA ALA A 90 25.69 11.49 -0.47
C ALA A 90 26.71 10.77 0.43
N GLY A 91 26.46 9.52 0.81
CA GLY A 91 27.41 8.71 1.59
C GLY A 91 28.70 8.36 0.82
N SER A 92 28.63 8.24 -0.52
CA SER A 92 29.80 7.93 -1.36
C SER A 92 30.64 9.17 -1.69
N ALA A 93 30.07 10.38 -1.63
CA ALA A 93 30.79 11.64 -1.84
C ALA A 93 31.60 12.04 -0.59
N VAL A 94 31.09 11.77 0.61
CA VAL A 94 31.81 12.00 1.88
C VAL A 94 32.99 11.02 2.02
N ALA A 95 32.83 9.75 1.66
CA ALA A 95 33.89 8.74 1.73
C ALA A 95 35.07 8.97 0.74
N LYS A 96 34.92 9.84 -0.26
CA LYS A 96 35.98 10.16 -1.24
C LYS A 96 36.74 11.45 -0.91
N SER A 97 36.33 12.21 0.11
CA SER A 97 36.95 13.49 0.50
C SER A 97 37.99 13.36 1.63
N ASP A 98 38.09 12.20 2.27
CA ASP A 98 38.99 11.90 3.41
C ASP A 98 40.22 11.04 3.02
N GLY A 99 40.57 11.02 1.72
CA GLY A 99 41.71 10.26 1.18
C GLY A 99 42.74 11.13 0.49
#